data_AF-A0A7W7FSX1-F1
#
_entry.id   AF-A0A7W7FSX1-F1
#
_cell.length_a   1.000
_cell.length_b   1.000
_cell.length_c   1.000
_cell.angle_alpha   90.00
_cell.angle_beta   90.00
_cell.angle_gamma   90.00
#
_symmetry.space_group_name_H-M   'P 1'
#
loop_
_entity.id
_entity.type
_entity.pdbx_description
1 polymer ?
#
loop_
_entity_poly.entity_id
_entity_poly.type
_entity_poly.pdbx_seq_one_letter_code
_entity_poly.pdbx_strand_id
1 'polypeptide(L)'
;MDESVSDEAVRFPPVAPPDAQVRGDAEARQAQLTKPAGSLGRLEQLGVWLSACQGVCPPRPLTRPRVVVFAGDHGIARHGVSAYPSEVTGQMVQGFLAGTAAVNVLAEAAGATVRVVDMAVDADTADSVSGHKVRRSSGVIDREDALTQAEVLAALAAGRAIADEEVDGGADLLIAGDMGIGNTTPSAVLIAALTGSEPVAVVGRGTGIDDHGWMRKTAAIRDALRRARPVSADPVGLLRTSAGADIAAMAGFLAQAAIRQTPVLLDGVVVGAAAMVAEELAPGAREWWQAGHRSVEPAHSIVLEHLDLTPLLEFSLRLGEGSGAVAALPLLSMAGRILAEMATFAEAGIAVPGETTPLDALATTATGLAATVLAEATSHAPSPELDTAIPTSQTPAATATSHAPTYPGHTTTHPDTTYGYGHGHTATQPDEPRDNPADTSYPAPPPAAPTITVAPPTDL
;
A
#
# COMPACT_ATOMS: atom_id res chain seq x y z
N MET A 1 2.58 -39.06 16.36
CA MET A 1 2.62 -38.43 15.03
C MET A 1 3.81 -37.49 15.07
N ASP A 2 4.66 -37.61 14.07
CA ASP A 2 6.05 -37.13 14.08
C ASP A 2 6.09 -35.61 13.92
N GLU A 3 6.55 -34.88 14.95
CA GLU A 3 6.69 -33.41 14.94
C GLU A 3 7.53 -32.93 13.74
N SER A 4 8.44 -33.77 13.23
CA SER A 4 9.29 -33.48 12.07
C SER A 4 8.51 -33.35 10.75
N VAL A 5 7.43 -34.12 10.57
CA VAL A 5 6.59 -34.10 9.35
C VAL A 5 5.65 -32.89 9.35
N SER A 6 5.23 -32.41 10.52
CA SER A 6 4.45 -31.17 10.65
C SER A 6 5.26 -29.91 10.38
N ASP A 7 6.56 -29.92 10.69
CA ASP A 7 7.44 -28.76 10.54
C ASP A 7 7.90 -28.55 9.09
N GLU A 8 8.07 -29.64 8.32
CA GLU A 8 8.41 -29.59 6.90
C GLU A 8 7.25 -29.10 6.02
N ALA A 9 6.00 -29.34 6.43
CA ALA A 9 4.80 -28.94 5.69
C ALA A 9 4.61 -27.40 5.56
N VAL A 10 5.28 -26.63 6.42
CA VAL A 10 5.16 -25.16 6.51
C VAL A 10 6.41 -24.43 6.03
N ARG A 11 7.52 -25.14 5.77
CA ARG A 11 8.72 -24.50 5.25
C ARG A 11 8.49 -24.07 3.80
N PHE A 12 8.60 -22.77 3.58
CA PHE A 12 8.69 -22.22 2.24
C PHE A 12 10.14 -22.36 1.74
N PRO A 13 10.35 -22.75 0.46
CA PRO A 13 11.67 -22.68 -0.13
C PRO A 13 12.15 -21.21 -0.18
N PRO A 14 13.45 -20.96 -0.42
CA PRO A 14 13.93 -19.60 -0.60
C PRO A 14 13.18 -18.88 -1.73
N VAL A 15 12.74 -17.65 -1.46
CA VAL A 15 12.08 -16.80 -2.45
C VAL A 15 13.14 -16.28 -3.44
N ALA A 16 12.92 -16.52 -4.74
CA ALA A 16 13.73 -15.86 -5.77
C ALA A 16 13.25 -14.41 -5.94
N PRO A 17 14.14 -13.41 -5.97
CA PRO A 17 13.72 -12.03 -6.22
C PRO A 17 13.26 -11.82 -7.67
N PRO A 18 12.46 -10.78 -7.96
CA PRO A 18 12.17 -10.37 -9.35
C PRO A 18 13.44 -10.12 -10.17
N ASP A 19 13.39 -10.36 -11.48
CA ASP A 19 14.58 -10.39 -12.33
C ASP A 19 15.31 -9.03 -12.40
N ALA A 20 16.56 -9.01 -11.92
CA ALA A 20 17.38 -7.81 -11.85
C ALA A 20 17.89 -7.33 -13.21
N GLN A 21 18.12 -8.23 -14.17
CA GLN A 21 18.54 -7.85 -15.52
C GLN A 21 17.37 -7.19 -16.26
N VAL A 22 16.19 -7.79 -16.19
CA VAL A 22 14.97 -7.25 -16.79
C VAL A 22 14.59 -5.92 -16.14
N ARG A 23 14.81 -5.77 -14.83
CA ARG A 23 14.67 -4.48 -14.14
C ARG A 23 15.54 -3.40 -14.80
N GLY A 24 16.83 -3.69 -15.00
CA GLY A 24 17.76 -2.78 -15.67
C GLY A 24 17.35 -2.46 -17.12
N ASP A 25 16.89 -3.47 -17.87
CA ASP A 25 16.40 -3.28 -19.24
C ASP A 25 15.14 -2.40 -19.28
N ALA A 26 14.23 -2.56 -18.31
CA ALA A 26 13.02 -1.75 -18.18
C ALA A 26 13.31 -0.30 -17.77
N GLU A 27 14.28 -0.08 -16.88
CA GLU A 27 14.77 1.26 -16.51
C GLU A 27 15.41 1.97 -17.71
N ALA A 28 16.26 1.24 -18.46
CA ALA A 28 16.88 1.76 -19.68
C ALA A 28 15.83 2.12 -20.73
N ARG A 29 14.79 1.29 -20.90
CA ARG A 29 13.67 1.60 -21.79
C ARG A 29 12.88 2.83 -21.33
N GLN A 30 12.57 2.95 -20.03
CA GLN A 30 11.85 4.12 -19.47
C GLN A 30 12.54 5.45 -19.79
N ALA A 31 13.88 5.47 -19.78
CA ALA A 31 14.68 6.66 -20.09
C ALA A 31 14.60 7.07 -21.57
N GLN A 32 14.20 6.16 -22.46
CA GLN A 32 14.12 6.41 -23.91
C GLN A 32 12.73 6.81 -24.38
N LEU A 33 11.68 6.63 -23.56
CA LEU A 33 10.30 6.99 -23.91
C LEU A 33 10.19 8.49 -24.16
N THR A 34 9.30 8.91 -25.08
CA THR A 34 9.07 10.33 -25.47
C THR A 34 8.44 11.16 -24.35
N LYS A 35 9.18 11.35 -23.27
CA LYS A 35 8.83 12.13 -22.07
C LYS A 35 10.12 12.60 -21.40
N PRO A 36 10.10 13.70 -20.62
CA PRO A 36 11.23 14.04 -19.76
C PRO A 36 11.52 12.88 -18.77
N ALA A 37 12.79 12.60 -18.52
CA ALA A 37 13.18 11.52 -17.62
C ALA A 37 12.54 11.68 -16.23
N GLY A 38 11.89 10.62 -15.73
CA GLY A 38 11.22 10.60 -14.43
C GLY A 38 9.92 11.41 -14.34
N SER A 39 9.41 12.00 -15.44
CA SER A 39 8.23 12.86 -15.38
C SER A 39 6.93 12.14 -15.00
N LEU A 40 6.88 10.81 -15.10
CA LEU A 40 5.74 10.00 -14.65
C LEU A 40 5.96 9.38 -13.25
N GLY A 41 7.08 9.70 -12.59
CA GLY A 41 7.37 9.33 -11.21
C GLY A 41 7.16 7.83 -10.92
N ARG A 42 6.30 7.53 -9.95
CA ARG A 42 6.05 6.15 -9.49
C ARG A 42 5.40 5.25 -10.54
N LEU A 43 4.69 5.78 -11.53
CA LEU A 43 4.18 4.95 -12.64
C LEU A 43 5.33 4.32 -13.43
N GLU A 44 6.48 5.00 -13.52
CA GLU A 44 7.67 4.43 -14.18
C GLU A 44 8.20 3.24 -13.40
N GLN A 45 8.34 3.41 -12.08
CA GLN A 45 8.81 2.39 -11.15
C GLN A 45 7.91 1.15 -11.14
N LEU A 46 6.59 1.33 -11.23
CA LEU A 46 5.64 0.21 -11.30
C LEU A 46 5.77 -0.59 -12.59
N GLY A 47 5.97 0.08 -13.73
CA GLY A 47 6.20 -0.61 -15.01
C GLY A 47 7.50 -1.41 -15.00
N VAL A 48 8.55 -0.85 -14.39
CA VAL A 48 9.84 -1.53 -14.16
C VAL A 48 9.67 -2.75 -13.25
N TRP A 49 9.00 -2.58 -12.11
CA TRP A 49 8.72 -3.67 -11.18
C TRP A 49 7.92 -4.79 -11.84
N LEU A 50 6.86 -4.46 -12.58
CA LEU A 50 6.04 -5.46 -13.28
C LEU A 50 6.86 -6.22 -14.34
N SER A 51 7.76 -5.54 -15.05
CA SER A 51 8.68 -6.18 -16.01
C SER A 51 9.59 -7.19 -15.31
N ALA A 52 10.20 -6.79 -14.19
CA ALA A 52 11.06 -7.64 -13.38
C ALA A 52 10.31 -8.86 -12.83
N CYS A 53 9.07 -8.69 -12.34
CA CYS A 53 8.24 -9.79 -11.87
C CYS A 53 7.88 -10.76 -12.99
N GLN A 54 7.57 -10.27 -14.19
CA GLN A 54 7.23 -11.12 -15.32
C GLN A 54 8.44 -11.71 -16.07
N GLY A 55 9.66 -11.27 -15.74
CA GLY A 55 10.89 -11.66 -16.43
C GLY A 55 10.94 -11.21 -17.90
N VAL A 56 10.23 -10.14 -18.27
CA VAL A 56 10.21 -9.62 -19.65
C VAL A 56 10.07 -8.09 -19.69
N CYS A 57 10.80 -7.46 -20.61
CA CYS A 57 10.71 -6.02 -20.92
C CYS A 57 10.39 -5.81 -22.41
N PRO A 58 9.36 -5.01 -22.76
CA PRO A 58 8.36 -4.45 -21.86
C PRO A 58 7.46 -5.55 -21.24
N PRO A 59 6.73 -5.24 -20.14
CA PRO A 59 5.89 -6.21 -19.49
C PRO A 59 4.68 -6.55 -20.37
N ARG A 60 4.18 -7.77 -20.26
CA ARG A 60 2.89 -8.17 -20.86
C ARG A 60 1.74 -7.49 -20.11
N PRO A 61 0.66 -7.11 -20.81
CA PRO A 61 -0.54 -6.60 -20.16
C PRO A 61 -1.09 -7.61 -19.13
N LEU A 62 -1.62 -7.11 -18.03
CA LEU A 62 -2.39 -7.91 -17.09
C LEU A 62 -3.75 -8.23 -17.72
N THR A 63 -4.09 -9.51 -17.79
CA THR A 63 -5.26 -10.05 -18.45
C THR A 63 -6.14 -10.89 -17.52
N ARG A 64 -5.56 -11.44 -16.45
CA ARG A 64 -6.28 -12.28 -15.47
C ARG A 64 -5.94 -11.92 -14.01
N PRO A 65 -6.16 -10.67 -13.56
CA PRO A 65 -6.09 -10.36 -12.13
C PRO A 65 -7.13 -11.13 -11.32
N ARG A 66 -6.70 -11.74 -10.22
CA ARG A 66 -7.55 -12.59 -9.35
C ARG A 66 -7.59 -12.05 -7.93
N VAL A 67 -8.78 -11.70 -7.46
CA VAL A 67 -9.05 -11.38 -6.05
C VAL A 67 -9.47 -12.65 -5.33
N VAL A 68 -8.80 -12.95 -4.21
CA VAL A 68 -9.17 -14.04 -3.31
C VAL A 68 -9.52 -13.47 -1.94
N VAL A 69 -10.80 -13.58 -1.57
CA VAL A 69 -11.32 -13.13 -0.28
C VAL A 69 -11.33 -14.30 0.70
N PHE A 70 -10.53 -14.20 1.75
CA PHE A 70 -10.46 -15.20 2.82
C PHE A 70 -11.46 -14.84 3.93
N ALA A 71 -12.49 -15.68 4.10
CA ALA A 71 -13.55 -15.47 5.06
C ALA A 71 -13.35 -16.30 6.33
N GLY A 72 -13.46 -15.67 7.50
CA GLY A 72 -13.35 -16.34 8.79
C GLY A 72 -13.89 -15.53 9.95
N ASP A 73 -14.62 -16.18 10.86
CA ASP A 73 -15.10 -15.55 12.09
C ASP A 73 -14.04 -15.60 13.19
N HIS A 74 -14.09 -14.64 14.11
CA HIS A 74 -13.11 -14.50 15.18
C HIS A 74 -13.77 -14.54 16.55
N GLY A 75 -13.34 -15.43 17.44
CA GLY A 75 -13.97 -15.62 18.76
C GLY A 75 -14.01 -14.34 19.60
N ILE A 76 -13.01 -13.46 19.44
CA ILE A 76 -12.91 -12.17 20.12
C ILE A 76 -14.02 -11.19 19.75
N ALA A 77 -14.69 -11.37 18.61
CA ALA A 77 -15.82 -10.53 18.19
C ALA A 77 -16.94 -10.50 19.24
N ARG A 78 -17.15 -11.61 19.96
CA ARG A 78 -18.16 -11.77 21.01
C ARG A 78 -17.96 -10.82 22.20
N HIS A 79 -16.78 -10.19 22.32
CA HIS A 79 -16.46 -9.22 23.36
C HIS A 79 -16.73 -7.76 22.94
N GLY A 80 -17.45 -7.55 21.83
CA GLY A 80 -17.88 -6.22 21.40
C GLY A 80 -16.72 -5.34 20.93
N VAL A 81 -15.75 -5.95 20.24
CA VAL A 81 -14.62 -5.28 19.57
C VAL A 81 -14.95 -4.85 18.13
N SER A 82 -16.17 -5.14 17.67
CA SER A 82 -16.74 -4.77 16.37
C SER A 82 -18.07 -4.05 16.59
N ALA A 83 -18.45 -3.21 15.62
CA ALA A 83 -19.77 -2.57 15.58
C ALA A 83 -20.86 -3.50 15.02
N TYR A 84 -20.47 -4.55 14.31
CA TYR A 84 -21.35 -5.53 13.69
C TYR A 84 -21.30 -6.86 14.44
N PRO A 85 -22.42 -7.61 14.49
CA PRO A 85 -22.47 -8.94 15.07
C PRO A 85 -21.84 -9.98 14.12
N SER A 86 -21.36 -11.10 14.66
CA SER A 86 -20.57 -12.10 13.90
C SER A 86 -21.32 -12.71 12.72
N GLU A 87 -22.64 -12.81 12.77
CA GLU A 87 -23.45 -13.39 11.69
C GLU A 87 -23.32 -12.62 10.37
N VAL A 88 -22.85 -11.36 10.41
CA VAL A 88 -22.59 -10.55 9.21
C VAL A 88 -21.53 -11.17 8.32
N THR A 89 -20.55 -11.90 8.85
CA THR A 89 -19.53 -12.58 8.01
C THR A 89 -20.18 -13.56 7.04
N GLY A 90 -21.09 -14.42 7.51
CA GLY A 90 -21.82 -15.36 6.65
C GLY A 90 -22.72 -14.66 5.63
N GLN A 91 -23.34 -13.53 6.00
CA GLN A 91 -24.15 -12.71 5.09
C GLN A 91 -23.30 -12.08 3.98
N MET A 92 -22.11 -11.58 4.31
CA MET A 92 -21.18 -11.03 3.32
C MET A 92 -20.66 -12.09 2.36
N VAL A 93 -20.43 -13.32 2.82
CA VAL A 93 -20.10 -14.45 1.92
C VAL A 93 -21.19 -14.67 0.87
N GLN A 94 -22.47 -14.55 1.23
CA GLN A 94 -23.56 -14.61 0.26
C GLN A 94 -23.53 -13.41 -0.70
N GLY A 95 -23.20 -12.22 -0.22
CA GLY A 95 -23.00 -11.02 -1.05
C GLY A 95 -21.90 -11.20 -2.11
N PHE A 96 -20.76 -11.79 -1.74
CA PHE A 96 -19.67 -12.08 -2.68
C PHE A 96 -20.11 -13.08 -3.76
N LEU A 97 -20.81 -14.14 -3.36
CA LEU A 97 -21.34 -15.16 -4.29
C LEU A 97 -22.41 -14.60 -5.23
N ALA A 98 -23.22 -13.66 -4.74
CA ALA A 98 -24.22 -12.96 -5.55
C ALA A 98 -23.64 -11.85 -6.43
N GLY A 99 -22.35 -11.52 -6.29
CA GLY A 99 -21.69 -10.45 -7.04
C GLY A 99 -22.08 -9.03 -6.59
N THR A 100 -22.64 -8.88 -5.39
CA THR A 100 -23.23 -7.61 -4.92
C THR A 100 -22.36 -6.86 -3.90
N ALA A 101 -21.26 -7.45 -3.42
CA ALA A 101 -20.35 -6.77 -2.53
C ALA A 101 -19.52 -5.71 -3.26
N ALA A 102 -18.97 -4.75 -2.52
CA ALA A 102 -18.23 -3.63 -3.11
C ALA A 102 -17.01 -4.11 -3.92
N VAL A 103 -16.28 -5.12 -3.42
CA VAL A 103 -15.15 -5.69 -4.17
C VAL A 103 -15.56 -6.30 -5.51
N ASN A 104 -16.76 -6.90 -5.62
CA ASN A 104 -17.24 -7.44 -6.90
C ASN A 104 -17.42 -6.32 -7.94
N VAL A 105 -18.07 -5.22 -7.53
CA VAL A 105 -18.30 -4.05 -8.38
C VAL A 105 -16.97 -3.43 -8.83
N LEU A 106 -16.03 -3.27 -7.89
CA LEU A 106 -14.71 -2.71 -8.20
C LEU A 106 -13.89 -3.65 -9.09
N ALA A 107 -13.95 -4.97 -8.83
CA ALA A 107 -13.20 -5.96 -9.60
C ALA A 107 -13.69 -6.00 -11.04
N GLU A 108 -14.99 -6.02 -11.27
CA GLU A 108 -15.58 -5.95 -12.61
C GLU A 108 -15.09 -4.69 -13.35
N ALA A 109 -15.16 -3.52 -12.71
CA ALA A 109 -14.69 -2.27 -13.31
C ALA A 109 -13.19 -2.25 -13.61
N ALA A 110 -12.37 -2.95 -12.81
CA ALA A 110 -10.92 -3.03 -12.96
C ALA A 110 -10.45 -4.19 -13.86
N GLY A 111 -11.36 -5.03 -14.37
CA GLY A 111 -11.03 -6.20 -15.18
C GLY A 111 -10.47 -7.38 -14.38
N ALA A 112 -10.80 -7.47 -13.08
CA ALA A 112 -10.44 -8.55 -12.18
C ALA A 112 -11.64 -9.48 -11.93
N THR A 113 -11.37 -10.67 -11.40
CA THR A 113 -12.41 -11.62 -10.95
C THR A 113 -12.25 -11.92 -9.47
N VAL A 114 -13.36 -12.24 -8.79
CA VAL A 114 -13.39 -12.48 -7.34
C VAL A 114 -13.70 -13.95 -7.05
N ARG A 115 -12.88 -14.57 -6.20
CA ARG A 115 -13.16 -15.85 -5.53
C ARG A 115 -13.23 -15.59 -4.03
N VAL A 116 -14.25 -16.12 -3.38
CA VAL A 116 -14.33 -16.17 -1.91
C VAL A 116 -14.06 -17.59 -1.43
N VAL A 117 -13.27 -17.72 -0.37
CA VAL A 117 -12.94 -19.00 0.28
C VAL A 117 -13.28 -18.90 1.76
N ASP A 118 -14.04 -19.88 2.25
CA ASP A 118 -14.39 -19.99 3.66
C ASP A 118 -13.33 -20.81 4.39
N MET A 119 -12.59 -20.14 5.26
CA MET A 119 -11.57 -20.74 6.10
C MET A 119 -12.11 -21.07 7.50
N ALA A 120 -12.98 -20.21 8.05
CA ALA A 120 -13.51 -20.38 9.41
C ALA A 120 -14.83 -19.65 9.70
N VAL A 121 -15.72 -19.48 8.73
CA VAL A 121 -17.03 -18.84 8.99
C VAL A 121 -17.84 -19.69 9.97
N ASP A 122 -18.43 -19.06 11.00
CA ASP A 122 -19.28 -19.72 12.01
C ASP A 122 -20.71 -19.96 11.51
N ALA A 123 -20.82 -20.37 10.25
CA ALA A 123 -22.06 -20.73 9.58
C ALA A 123 -21.81 -21.90 8.63
N ASP A 124 -22.89 -22.58 8.23
CA ASP A 124 -22.83 -23.43 7.06
C ASP A 124 -22.81 -22.52 5.82
N THR A 125 -21.91 -22.81 4.90
CA THR A 125 -21.69 -22.06 3.67
C THR A 125 -21.77 -23.01 2.49
N ALA A 126 -21.95 -22.47 1.28
CA ALA A 126 -22.06 -23.28 0.07
C ALA A 126 -20.80 -24.13 -0.15
N ASP A 127 -20.96 -25.33 -0.70
CA ASP A 127 -19.85 -26.25 -1.02
C ASP A 127 -18.79 -25.61 -1.93
N SER A 128 -19.21 -24.65 -2.77
CA SER A 128 -18.32 -23.89 -3.66
C SER A 128 -17.29 -23.03 -2.93
N VAL A 129 -17.49 -22.70 -1.65
CA VAL A 129 -16.57 -21.86 -0.86
C VAL A 129 -15.97 -22.61 0.33
N SER A 130 -16.60 -23.70 0.79
CA SER A 130 -16.23 -24.42 2.02
C SER A 130 -15.15 -25.49 1.83
N GLY A 131 -14.65 -25.69 0.61
CA GLY A 131 -13.65 -26.72 0.29
C GLY A 131 -12.35 -26.65 1.10
N HIS A 132 -12.01 -25.47 1.64
CA HIS A 132 -10.84 -25.25 2.49
C HIS A 132 -11.18 -24.91 3.95
N LYS A 133 -12.45 -25.10 4.38
CA LYS A 133 -12.87 -24.77 5.75
C LYS A 133 -12.08 -25.58 6.76
N VAL A 134 -11.32 -24.89 7.60
CA VAL A 134 -10.49 -25.51 8.65
C VAL A 134 -11.31 -25.76 9.90
N ARG A 135 -12.17 -24.81 10.27
CA ARG A 135 -12.98 -24.87 11.50
C ARG A 135 -14.16 -23.89 11.45
N ARG A 136 -14.85 -23.68 12.58
CA ARG A 136 -15.85 -22.63 12.76
C ARG A 136 -15.38 -21.65 13.83
N SER A 137 -15.18 -20.40 13.42
CA SER A 137 -14.58 -19.32 14.21
C SER A 137 -13.20 -19.66 14.79
N SER A 138 -12.45 -18.66 15.26
CA SER A 138 -11.26 -18.88 16.10
C SER A 138 -11.60 -18.96 17.59
N GLY A 139 -10.65 -19.44 18.41
CA GLY A 139 -10.68 -19.24 19.86
C GLY A 139 -10.58 -17.76 20.25
N VAL A 140 -10.93 -17.46 21.50
CA VAL A 140 -10.92 -16.07 21.99
C VAL A 140 -9.50 -15.65 22.40
N ILE A 141 -8.80 -14.94 21.50
CA ILE A 141 -7.35 -14.66 21.58
C ILE A 141 -6.87 -13.90 22.83
N ASP A 142 -7.75 -13.28 23.61
CA ASP A 142 -7.36 -12.66 24.89
C ASP A 142 -7.13 -13.70 26.00
N ARG A 143 -7.56 -14.96 25.81
CA ARG A 143 -7.59 -16.00 26.86
C ARG A 143 -7.13 -17.38 26.41
N GLU A 144 -7.36 -17.76 25.16
CA GLU A 144 -7.08 -19.09 24.61
C GLU A 144 -6.57 -19.04 23.16
N ASP A 145 -5.91 -20.09 22.70
CA ASP A 145 -5.29 -20.11 21.37
C ASP A 145 -6.37 -19.95 20.28
N ALA A 146 -6.06 -19.16 19.26
CA ALA A 146 -6.96 -18.97 18.12
C ALA A 146 -7.22 -20.29 17.40
N LEU A 147 -6.16 -21.08 17.21
CA LEU A 147 -6.11 -22.33 16.46
C LEU A 147 -5.32 -23.37 17.24
N THR A 148 -5.62 -24.65 17.02
CA THR A 148 -4.70 -25.74 17.39
C THR A 148 -3.50 -25.77 16.45
N GLN A 149 -2.43 -26.51 16.82
CA GLN A 149 -1.29 -26.72 15.93
C GLN A 149 -1.74 -27.30 14.58
N ALA A 150 -2.56 -28.35 14.58
CA ALA A 150 -3.03 -28.98 13.34
C ALA A 150 -3.84 -28.00 12.46
N GLU A 151 -4.67 -27.16 13.07
CA GLU A 151 -5.49 -26.18 12.34
C GLU A 151 -4.66 -25.05 11.72
N VAL A 152 -3.62 -24.53 12.39
CA VAL A 152 -2.75 -23.51 11.78
C VAL A 152 -1.96 -24.07 10.61
N LEU A 153 -1.46 -25.32 10.72
CA LEU A 153 -0.78 -26.00 9.62
C LEU A 153 -1.73 -26.23 8.44
N ALA A 154 -2.98 -26.66 8.71
CA ALA A 154 -4.00 -26.85 7.70
C ALA A 154 -4.39 -25.54 7.00
N ALA A 155 -4.52 -24.43 7.75
CA ALA A 155 -4.81 -23.12 7.19
C ALA A 155 -3.68 -22.63 6.27
N LEU A 156 -2.42 -22.74 6.70
CA LEU A 156 -1.25 -22.39 5.88
C LEU A 156 -1.19 -23.24 4.61
N ALA A 157 -1.39 -24.56 4.73
CA ALA A 157 -1.43 -25.47 3.59
C ALA A 157 -2.58 -25.14 2.62
N ALA A 158 -3.76 -24.78 3.13
CA ALA A 158 -4.86 -24.32 2.31
C ALA A 158 -4.53 -23.02 1.57
N GLY A 159 -3.90 -22.06 2.24
CA GLY A 159 -3.39 -20.83 1.62
C GLY A 159 -2.47 -21.10 0.43
N ARG A 160 -1.52 -22.03 0.61
CA ARG A 160 -0.61 -22.47 -0.46
C ARG A 160 -1.38 -23.10 -1.62
N ALA A 161 -2.27 -24.04 -1.33
CA ALA A 161 -3.10 -24.69 -2.34
C ALA A 161 -3.94 -23.69 -3.15
N ILE A 162 -4.55 -22.71 -2.48
CA ILE A 162 -5.35 -21.67 -3.13
C ILE A 162 -4.49 -20.79 -4.04
N ALA A 163 -3.28 -20.40 -3.61
CA ALA A 163 -2.36 -19.66 -4.47
C ALA A 163 -1.96 -20.49 -5.69
N ASP A 164 -1.63 -21.77 -5.49
CA ASP A 164 -1.28 -22.68 -6.58
C ASP A 164 -2.43 -22.84 -7.59
N GLU A 165 -3.66 -23.01 -7.11
CA GLU A 165 -4.87 -23.11 -7.94
C GLU A 165 -5.11 -21.85 -8.78
N GLU A 166 -4.97 -20.65 -8.20
CA GLU A 166 -5.16 -19.40 -8.95
C GLU A 166 -4.07 -19.21 -10.01
N VAL A 167 -2.80 -19.48 -9.66
CA VAL A 167 -1.67 -19.35 -10.60
C VAL A 167 -1.76 -20.40 -11.70
N ASP A 168 -2.06 -21.66 -11.38
CA ASP A 168 -2.26 -22.73 -12.38
C ASP A 168 -3.50 -22.46 -13.25
N GLY A 169 -4.50 -21.78 -12.70
CA GLY A 169 -5.64 -21.22 -13.41
C GLY A 169 -5.31 -20.01 -14.31
N GLY A 170 -4.04 -19.62 -14.37
CA GLY A 170 -3.51 -18.57 -15.25
C GLY A 170 -3.64 -17.16 -14.68
N ALA A 171 -3.69 -16.99 -13.36
CA ALA A 171 -3.57 -15.66 -12.76
C ALA A 171 -2.22 -15.02 -13.13
N ASP A 172 -2.24 -13.78 -13.61
CA ASP A 172 -1.02 -12.98 -13.86
C ASP A 172 -0.78 -11.90 -12.80
N LEU A 173 -1.75 -11.72 -11.88
CA LEU A 173 -1.66 -10.92 -10.68
C LEU A 173 -2.65 -11.46 -9.65
N LEU A 174 -2.21 -11.55 -8.39
CA LEU A 174 -3.07 -11.89 -7.26
C LEU A 174 -3.41 -10.67 -6.42
N ILE A 175 -4.58 -10.69 -5.79
CA ILE A 175 -5.04 -9.70 -4.83
C ILE A 175 -5.64 -10.46 -3.65
N ALA A 176 -5.09 -10.26 -2.46
CA ALA A 176 -5.66 -10.82 -1.24
C ALA A 176 -6.71 -9.86 -0.66
N GLY A 177 -7.83 -10.42 -0.20
CA GLY A 177 -8.87 -9.72 0.53
C GLY A 177 -9.28 -10.48 1.78
N ASP A 178 -9.82 -9.78 2.76
CA ASP A 178 -10.31 -10.36 4.01
C ASP A 178 -11.83 -10.20 4.15
N MET A 179 -12.46 -11.12 4.89
CA MET A 179 -13.80 -10.92 5.42
C MET A 179 -13.94 -11.63 6.77
N GLY A 180 -14.05 -10.85 7.85
CA GLY A 180 -14.21 -11.44 9.17
C GLY A 180 -14.59 -10.43 10.23
N ILE A 181 -15.74 -10.59 10.87
CA ILE A 181 -16.11 -9.73 11.97
C ILE A 181 -15.10 -9.93 13.11
N GLY A 182 -14.49 -8.82 13.54
CA GLY A 182 -13.50 -8.79 14.61
C GLY A 182 -12.04 -8.98 14.17
N ASN A 183 -11.77 -9.30 12.90
CA ASN A 183 -10.43 -9.65 12.37
C ASN A 183 -9.36 -8.53 12.48
N THR A 184 -9.77 -7.27 12.59
CA THR A 184 -8.84 -6.15 12.87
C THR A 184 -8.18 -6.25 14.24
N THR A 185 -8.78 -7.00 15.18
CA THR A 185 -8.21 -7.24 16.52
C THR A 185 -7.01 -8.20 16.47
N PRO A 186 -7.13 -9.44 15.95
CA PRO A 186 -5.96 -10.32 15.76
C PRO A 186 -4.91 -9.68 14.85
N SER A 187 -5.32 -8.96 13.80
CA SER A 187 -4.38 -8.24 12.93
C SER A 187 -3.50 -7.25 13.70
N ALA A 188 -4.12 -6.43 14.58
CA ALA A 188 -3.38 -5.51 15.43
C ALA A 188 -2.44 -6.22 16.43
N VAL A 189 -2.82 -7.40 16.94
CA VAL A 189 -1.97 -8.23 17.81
C VAL A 189 -0.73 -8.72 17.05
N LEU A 190 -0.91 -9.25 15.84
CA LEU A 190 0.21 -9.72 15.00
C LEU A 190 1.17 -8.58 14.68
N ILE A 191 0.64 -7.44 14.22
CA ILE A 191 1.45 -6.26 13.87
C ILE A 191 2.23 -5.78 15.09
N ALA A 192 1.58 -5.62 16.25
CA ALA A 192 2.26 -5.18 17.46
C ALA A 192 3.28 -6.21 17.98
N ALA A 193 3.02 -7.51 17.84
CA ALA A 193 3.98 -8.54 18.24
C ALA A 193 5.24 -8.52 17.37
N LEU A 194 5.10 -8.35 16.06
CA LEU A 194 6.21 -8.35 15.10
C LEU A 194 7.01 -7.04 15.10
N THR A 195 6.38 -5.89 15.40
CA THR A 195 7.08 -4.59 15.44
C THR A 195 7.46 -4.13 16.84
N GLY A 196 7.04 -4.85 17.88
CA GLY A 196 7.21 -4.42 19.28
C GLY A 196 6.37 -3.18 19.64
N SER A 197 5.36 -2.84 18.85
CA SER A 197 4.51 -1.67 19.09
C SER A 197 3.58 -1.86 20.29
N GLU A 198 3.30 -0.76 20.99
CA GLU A 198 2.33 -0.75 22.08
C GLU A 198 0.89 -0.87 21.56
N PRO A 199 -0.04 -1.50 22.33
CA PRO A 199 -1.42 -1.69 21.90
C PRO A 199 -2.09 -0.41 21.38
N VAL A 200 -1.91 0.70 22.08
CA VAL A 200 -2.55 1.99 21.75
C VAL A 200 -2.11 2.56 20.40
N ALA A 201 -0.95 2.17 19.88
CA ALA A 201 -0.45 2.61 18.58
C ALA A 201 -1.09 1.83 17.41
N VAL A 202 -1.59 0.62 17.67
CA VAL A 202 -2.15 -0.27 16.63
C VAL A 202 -3.68 -0.34 16.65
N VAL A 203 -4.35 0.12 17.70
CA VAL A 203 -5.82 0.02 17.80
C VAL A 203 -6.52 1.07 16.93
N GLY A 204 -7.07 0.62 15.81
CA GLY A 204 -8.02 1.38 15.00
C GLY A 204 -9.48 1.16 15.39
N ARG A 205 -10.36 2.02 14.84
CA ARG A 205 -11.82 1.91 15.03
C ARG A 205 -12.47 0.84 14.14
N GLY A 206 -11.73 0.28 13.17
CA GLY A 206 -12.20 -0.77 12.26
C GLY A 206 -13.54 -0.40 11.62
N THR A 207 -14.56 -1.19 11.94
CA THR A 207 -15.95 -1.04 11.48
C THR A 207 -16.66 0.22 12.01
N GLY A 208 -15.96 1.11 12.73
CA GLY A 208 -16.53 2.35 13.27
C GLY A 208 -16.98 2.24 14.73
N ILE A 209 -16.26 1.49 15.56
CA ILE A 209 -16.58 1.35 16.99
C ILE A 209 -16.48 2.69 17.74
N ASP A 210 -17.29 2.83 18.79
CA ASP A 210 -17.27 3.95 19.72
C ASP A 210 -16.09 3.86 20.70
N ASP A 211 -15.96 4.82 21.61
CA ASP A 211 -14.84 4.90 22.55
C ASP A 211 -14.85 3.71 23.53
N HIS A 212 -16.02 3.26 23.95
CA HIS A 212 -16.14 2.07 24.80
C HIS A 212 -15.70 0.80 24.07
N GLY A 213 -16.07 0.64 22.80
CA GLY A 213 -15.59 -0.42 21.92
C GLY A 213 -14.08 -0.37 21.73
N TRP A 214 -13.53 0.83 21.52
CA TRP A 214 -12.09 1.04 21.42
C TRP A 214 -11.36 0.64 22.71
N MET A 215 -11.90 0.99 23.88
CA MET A 215 -11.34 0.59 25.19
C MET A 215 -11.34 -0.93 25.37
N ARG A 216 -12.45 -1.60 25.04
CA ARG A 216 -12.54 -3.08 25.08
C ARG A 216 -11.55 -3.74 24.13
N LYS A 217 -11.47 -3.24 22.89
CA LYS A 217 -10.53 -3.73 21.86
C LYS A 217 -9.08 -3.54 22.31
N THR A 218 -8.74 -2.41 22.91
CA THR A 218 -7.40 -2.15 23.45
C THR A 218 -7.04 -3.11 24.58
N ALA A 219 -7.96 -3.39 25.50
CA ALA A 219 -7.74 -4.38 26.55
C ALA A 219 -7.54 -5.79 25.99
N ALA A 220 -8.37 -6.20 25.01
CA ALA A 220 -8.23 -7.47 24.32
C ALA A 220 -6.86 -7.61 23.61
N ILE A 221 -6.42 -6.57 22.89
CA ILE A 221 -5.13 -6.57 22.21
C ILE A 221 -3.98 -6.67 23.21
N ARG A 222 -4.02 -5.90 24.31
CA ARG A 222 -3.03 -5.99 25.39
C ARG A 222 -2.92 -7.41 25.94
N ASP A 223 -4.04 -8.06 26.23
CA ASP A 223 -4.06 -9.38 26.85
C ASP A 223 -3.64 -10.48 25.86
N ALA A 224 -4.07 -10.39 24.60
CA ALA A 224 -3.59 -11.24 23.52
C ALA A 224 -2.08 -11.07 23.27
N LEU A 225 -1.54 -9.84 23.32
CA LEU A 225 -0.10 -9.60 23.18
C LEU A 225 0.73 -10.25 24.28
N ARG A 226 0.23 -10.31 25.52
CA ARG A 226 0.92 -11.06 26.59
C ARG A 226 1.10 -12.53 26.23
N ARG A 227 0.14 -13.10 25.51
CA ARG A 227 0.16 -14.49 25.04
C ARG A 227 0.97 -14.68 23.76
N ALA A 228 1.02 -13.67 22.89
CA ALA A 228 1.82 -13.67 21.67
C ALA A 228 3.34 -13.54 21.95
N ARG A 229 3.72 -12.79 23.00
CA ARG A 229 5.14 -12.49 23.33
C ARG A 229 6.05 -13.74 23.39
N PRO A 230 5.69 -14.83 24.10
CA PRO A 230 6.53 -16.04 24.17
C PRO A 230 6.80 -16.71 22.83
N VAL A 231 5.95 -16.47 21.82
CA VAL A 231 6.04 -17.07 20.48
C VAL A 231 6.32 -16.04 19.39
N SER A 232 6.71 -14.81 19.74
CA SER A 232 6.88 -13.71 18.79
C SER A 232 7.93 -13.93 17.70
N ALA A 233 8.91 -14.81 17.94
CA ALA A 233 9.92 -15.23 16.95
C ALA A 233 9.52 -16.51 16.18
N ASP A 234 8.33 -17.05 16.44
CA ASP A 234 7.77 -18.22 15.78
C ASP A 234 6.49 -17.80 15.02
N PRO A 235 6.56 -17.57 13.70
CA PRO A 235 5.41 -17.09 12.93
C PRO A 235 4.23 -18.07 12.97
N VAL A 236 4.47 -19.38 13.05
CA VAL A 236 3.41 -20.39 13.16
C VAL A 236 2.78 -20.33 14.55
N GLY A 237 3.60 -20.21 15.59
CA GLY A 237 3.17 -19.99 16.96
C GLY A 237 2.35 -18.71 17.15
N LEU A 238 2.73 -17.62 16.48
CA LEU A 238 1.96 -16.37 16.44
C LEU A 238 0.59 -16.56 15.83
N LEU A 239 0.50 -17.17 14.64
CA LEU A 239 -0.77 -17.46 13.99
C LEU A 239 -1.67 -18.35 14.86
N ARG A 240 -1.09 -19.41 15.42
CA ARG A 240 -1.78 -20.34 16.32
C ARG A 240 -2.39 -19.63 17.53
N THR A 241 -1.63 -18.73 18.14
CA THR A 241 -2.01 -18.11 19.42
C THR A 241 -2.95 -16.92 19.22
N SER A 242 -2.79 -16.15 18.14
CA SER A 242 -3.29 -14.78 18.08
C SER A 242 -3.97 -14.36 16.77
N ALA A 243 -4.21 -15.27 15.82
CA ALA A 243 -4.82 -14.95 14.53
C ALA A 243 -6.24 -15.53 14.35
N GLY A 244 -6.59 -15.87 13.11
CA GLY A 244 -7.70 -16.74 12.70
C GLY A 244 -7.26 -17.58 11.50
N ALA A 245 -8.06 -18.57 11.11
CA ALA A 245 -7.70 -19.45 9.99
C ALA A 245 -7.66 -18.69 8.64
N ASP A 246 -8.46 -17.64 8.50
CA ASP A 246 -8.45 -16.70 7.38
C ASP A 246 -7.10 -15.99 7.23
N ILE A 247 -6.58 -15.39 8.31
CA ILE A 247 -5.29 -14.69 8.33
C ILE A 247 -4.13 -15.67 8.13
N ALA A 248 -4.18 -16.86 8.75
CA ALA A 248 -3.17 -17.90 8.58
C ALA A 248 -3.12 -18.41 7.13
N ALA A 249 -4.28 -18.65 6.52
CA ALA A 249 -4.35 -19.04 5.12
C ALA A 249 -3.86 -17.93 4.20
N MET A 250 -4.20 -16.67 4.48
CA MET A 250 -3.72 -15.54 3.72
C MET A 250 -2.20 -15.38 3.79
N ALA A 251 -1.59 -15.62 4.95
CA ALA A 251 -0.12 -15.62 5.08
C ALA A 251 0.51 -16.71 4.20
N GLY A 252 -0.06 -17.93 4.22
CA GLY A 252 0.38 -19.03 3.36
C GLY A 252 0.20 -18.73 1.87
N PHE A 253 -0.90 -18.08 1.50
CA PHE A 253 -1.20 -17.63 0.14
C PHE A 253 -0.20 -16.61 -0.38
N LEU A 254 0.12 -15.59 0.43
CA LEU A 254 1.06 -14.52 0.05
C LEU A 254 2.49 -15.03 -0.08
N ALA A 255 2.94 -15.89 0.86
CA ALA A 255 4.24 -16.53 0.78
C ALA A 255 4.32 -17.43 -0.46
N GLN A 256 3.30 -18.26 -0.71
CA GLN A 256 3.26 -19.12 -1.89
C GLN A 256 3.22 -18.32 -3.19
N ALA A 257 2.50 -17.21 -3.27
CA ALA A 257 2.49 -16.34 -4.44
C ALA A 257 3.90 -15.87 -4.83
N ALA A 258 4.72 -15.51 -3.84
CA ALA A 258 6.13 -15.14 -4.07
C ALA A 258 6.98 -16.34 -4.53
N ILE A 259 6.79 -17.54 -3.94
CA ILE A 259 7.45 -18.77 -4.40
C ILE A 259 7.07 -19.11 -5.84
N ARG A 260 5.82 -18.87 -6.20
CA ARG A 260 5.28 -19.03 -7.55
C ARG A 260 5.62 -17.85 -8.47
N GLN A 261 6.45 -16.90 -8.01
CA GLN A 261 6.91 -15.75 -8.78
C GLN A 261 5.74 -14.96 -9.40
N THR A 262 4.67 -14.82 -8.63
CA THR A 262 3.44 -14.14 -9.06
C THR A 262 3.28 -12.84 -8.29
N PRO A 263 3.14 -11.68 -8.97
CA PRO A 263 2.99 -10.40 -8.30
C PRO A 263 1.67 -10.31 -7.52
N VAL A 264 1.68 -9.56 -6.41
CA VAL A 264 0.50 -9.35 -5.56
C VAL A 264 0.26 -7.87 -5.28
N LEU A 265 -1.01 -7.44 -5.31
CA LEU A 265 -1.42 -6.17 -4.69
C LEU A 265 -2.01 -6.43 -3.29
N LEU A 266 -1.42 -5.82 -2.27
CA LEU A 266 -1.88 -5.89 -0.89
C LEU A 266 -2.94 -4.81 -0.63
N ASP A 267 -3.96 -5.17 0.16
CA ASP A 267 -5.05 -4.27 0.53
C ASP A 267 -4.76 -3.52 1.84
N GLY A 268 -5.66 -3.57 2.81
CA GLY A 268 -5.55 -2.85 4.08
C GLY A 268 -4.88 -3.67 5.20
N VAL A 269 -5.18 -3.26 6.44
CA VAL A 269 -4.49 -3.72 7.65
C VAL A 269 -4.50 -5.23 7.88
N VAL A 270 -5.58 -5.93 7.50
CA VAL A 270 -5.70 -7.37 7.73
C VAL A 270 -4.80 -8.15 6.79
N VAL A 271 -4.86 -7.80 5.49
CA VAL A 271 -3.94 -8.31 4.47
C VAL A 271 -2.50 -7.95 4.80
N GLY A 272 -2.27 -6.73 5.28
CA GLY A 272 -0.97 -6.27 5.75
C GLY A 272 -0.40 -7.10 6.91
N ALA A 273 -1.22 -7.46 7.90
CA ALA A 273 -0.81 -8.33 8.99
C ALA A 273 -0.43 -9.73 8.50
N ALA A 274 -1.23 -10.31 7.58
CA ALA A 274 -0.91 -11.57 6.94
C ALA A 274 0.39 -11.50 6.12
N ALA A 275 0.63 -10.38 5.42
CA ALA A 275 1.85 -10.13 4.65
C ALA A 275 3.11 -10.08 5.53
N MET A 276 3.05 -9.44 6.69
CA MET A 276 4.18 -9.45 7.64
C MET A 276 4.51 -10.87 8.11
N VAL A 277 3.49 -11.68 8.43
CA VAL A 277 3.73 -13.08 8.80
C VAL A 277 4.25 -13.88 7.60
N ALA A 278 3.77 -13.61 6.39
CA ALA A 278 4.26 -14.26 5.17
C ALA A 278 5.74 -13.95 4.90
N GLU A 279 6.19 -12.72 5.15
CA GLU A 279 7.61 -12.34 5.05
C GLU A 279 8.47 -13.08 6.08
N GLU A 280 7.99 -13.28 7.31
CA GLU A 280 8.68 -14.10 8.31
C GLU A 280 8.74 -15.59 7.91
N LEU A 281 7.68 -16.10 7.27
CA LEU A 281 7.62 -17.49 6.79
C LEU A 281 8.48 -17.72 5.54
N ALA A 282 8.57 -16.73 4.66
CA ALA A 282 9.27 -16.78 3.38
C ALA A 282 10.03 -15.46 3.15
N PRO A 283 11.20 -15.26 3.77
CA PRO A 283 11.95 -14.02 3.65
C PRO A 283 12.27 -13.65 2.19
N GLY A 284 12.04 -12.39 1.83
CA GLY A 284 12.13 -11.87 0.46
C GLY A 284 10.80 -11.86 -0.29
N ALA A 285 9.71 -12.39 0.27
CA ALA A 285 8.39 -12.39 -0.35
C ALA A 285 7.87 -10.96 -0.62
N ARG A 286 8.22 -9.99 0.22
CA ARG A 286 7.85 -8.57 0.05
C ARG A 286 8.24 -7.97 -1.30
N GLU A 287 9.28 -8.49 -1.96
CA GLU A 287 9.73 -7.98 -3.27
C GLU A 287 8.71 -8.26 -4.39
N TRP A 288 7.81 -9.21 -4.16
CA TRP A 288 6.72 -9.59 -5.08
C TRP A 288 5.43 -8.83 -4.83
N TRP A 289 5.41 -7.89 -3.89
CA TRP A 289 4.20 -7.20 -3.47
C TRP A 289 4.27 -5.70 -3.75
N GLN A 290 3.10 -5.11 -3.99
CA GLN A 290 2.89 -3.68 -3.94
C GLN A 290 1.69 -3.35 -3.06
N ALA A 291 1.77 -2.27 -2.29
CA ALA A 291 0.67 -1.83 -1.44
C ALA A 291 -0.35 -1.03 -2.25
N GLY A 292 -1.58 -1.51 -2.34
CA GLY A 292 -2.65 -0.85 -3.10
C GLY A 292 -3.05 0.49 -2.51
N HIS A 293 -3.26 0.57 -1.19
CA HIS A 293 -3.67 1.82 -0.55
C HIS A 293 -3.15 1.96 0.89
N ARG A 294 -3.20 3.18 1.44
CA ARG A 294 -3.11 3.40 2.89
C ARG A 294 -4.50 3.33 3.50
N SER A 295 -4.77 2.29 4.28
CA SER A 295 -5.92 2.25 5.19
C SER A 295 -5.84 3.33 6.26
N VAL A 296 -7.00 3.82 6.74
CA VAL A 296 -7.05 4.72 7.92
C VAL A 296 -6.86 4.00 9.25
N GLU A 297 -6.78 2.67 9.25
CA GLU A 297 -6.42 1.92 10.44
C GLU A 297 -4.98 2.25 10.85
N PRO A 298 -4.72 2.74 12.08
CA PRO A 298 -3.40 3.23 12.50
C PRO A 298 -2.26 2.23 12.29
N ALA A 299 -2.54 0.94 12.53
CA ALA A 299 -1.56 -0.13 12.38
C ALA A 299 -1.09 -0.32 10.93
N HIS A 300 -1.83 0.14 9.93
CA HIS A 300 -1.44 -0.08 8.54
C HIS A 300 -0.22 0.74 8.12
N SER A 301 -0.02 1.93 8.68
CA SER A 301 1.21 2.69 8.44
C SER A 301 2.44 1.96 8.97
N ILE A 302 2.29 1.27 10.12
CA ILE A 302 3.37 0.45 10.71
C ILE A 302 3.68 -0.76 9.81
N VAL A 303 2.65 -1.41 9.24
CA VAL A 303 2.83 -2.48 8.25
C VAL A 303 3.65 -1.98 7.06
N LEU A 304 3.24 -0.85 6.47
CA LEU A 304 3.89 -0.28 5.29
C LEU A 304 5.35 0.07 5.55
N GLU A 305 5.66 0.63 6.72
CA GLU A 305 7.04 0.90 7.14
C GLU A 305 7.84 -0.39 7.33
N HIS A 306 7.27 -1.39 8.02
CA HIS A 306 7.96 -2.65 8.28
C HIS A 306 8.27 -3.45 7.00
N LEU A 307 7.35 -3.44 6.03
CA LEU A 307 7.54 -4.11 4.73
C LEU A 307 8.31 -3.24 3.72
N ASP A 308 8.65 -2.00 4.07
CA ASP A 308 9.27 -1.01 3.16
C ASP A 308 8.45 -0.84 1.87
N LEU A 309 7.14 -0.66 2.02
CA LEU A 309 6.19 -0.49 0.94
C LEU A 309 5.56 0.91 0.99
N THR A 310 5.54 1.58 -0.16
CA THR A 310 4.81 2.84 -0.33
C THR A 310 3.45 2.58 -1.00
N PRO A 311 2.31 2.97 -0.40
CA PRO A 311 0.99 2.68 -0.94
C PRO A 311 0.72 3.46 -2.23
N LEU A 312 -0.07 2.90 -3.16
CA LEU A 312 -0.43 3.57 -4.42
C LEU A 312 -1.52 4.63 -4.24
N LEU A 313 -2.45 4.42 -3.31
CA LEU A 313 -3.60 5.27 -3.08
C LEU A 313 -3.71 5.72 -1.62
N GLU A 314 -4.21 6.95 -1.41
CA GLU A 314 -4.56 7.48 -0.09
C GLU A 314 -5.98 8.06 -0.11
N PHE A 315 -6.97 7.18 -0.15
CA PHE A 315 -8.40 7.55 -0.27
C PHE A 315 -9.19 7.40 1.03
N SER A 316 -8.49 7.28 2.16
CA SER A 316 -9.10 7.06 3.47
C SER A 316 -10.00 5.81 3.53
N LEU A 317 -9.69 4.78 2.72
CA LEU A 317 -10.44 3.53 2.67
C LEU A 317 -10.18 2.69 3.93
N ARG A 318 -11.18 1.89 4.33
CA ARG A 318 -11.11 0.95 5.47
C ARG A 318 -12.16 -0.16 5.39
N LEU A 319 -12.63 -0.48 4.18
CA LEU A 319 -13.62 -1.54 3.99
C LEU A 319 -12.99 -2.93 4.18
N GLY A 320 -11.79 -3.13 3.63
CA GLY A 320 -11.18 -4.45 3.49
C GLY A 320 -11.63 -5.11 2.18
N GLU A 321 -11.81 -6.43 2.20
CA GLU A 321 -12.29 -7.24 1.06
C GLU A 321 -11.33 -7.31 -0.13
N GLY A 322 -10.19 -6.60 -0.11
CA GLY A 322 -9.35 -6.40 -1.31
C GLY A 322 -9.70 -5.12 -2.08
N SER A 323 -10.66 -4.33 -1.59
CA SER A 323 -11.24 -3.20 -2.33
C SER A 323 -10.24 -2.08 -2.68
N GLY A 324 -9.33 -1.74 -1.78
CA GLY A 324 -8.29 -0.73 -2.02
C GLY A 324 -7.20 -1.23 -2.98
N ALA A 325 -6.82 -2.50 -2.89
CA ALA A 325 -5.92 -3.15 -3.85
C ALA A 325 -6.53 -3.17 -5.26
N VAL A 326 -7.80 -3.55 -5.40
CA VAL A 326 -8.52 -3.53 -6.68
C VAL A 326 -8.64 -2.11 -7.22
N ALA A 327 -8.90 -1.11 -6.38
CA ALA A 327 -8.95 0.29 -6.81
C ALA A 327 -7.61 0.79 -7.36
N ALA A 328 -6.48 0.22 -6.91
CA ALA A 328 -5.15 0.56 -7.39
C ALA A 328 -4.73 -0.19 -8.66
N LEU A 329 -5.40 -1.30 -9.00
CA LEU A 329 -5.08 -2.14 -10.16
C LEU A 329 -5.00 -1.36 -11.49
N PRO A 330 -5.91 -0.41 -11.81
CA PRO A 330 -5.79 0.39 -13.02
C PRO A 330 -4.47 1.16 -13.13
N LEU A 331 -3.89 1.63 -12.01
CA LEU A 331 -2.60 2.32 -12.01
C LEU A 331 -1.45 1.38 -12.42
N LEU A 332 -1.47 0.15 -11.92
CA LEU A 332 -0.49 -0.87 -12.30
C LEU A 332 -0.63 -1.26 -13.78
N SER A 333 -1.86 -1.45 -14.26
CA SER A 333 -2.15 -1.71 -15.68
C SER A 333 -1.67 -0.56 -16.57
N MET A 334 -1.93 0.69 -16.18
CA MET A 334 -1.42 1.86 -16.90
C MET A 334 0.11 1.91 -16.91
N ALA A 335 0.77 1.62 -15.79
CA ALA A 335 2.23 1.60 -15.69
C ALA A 335 2.87 0.59 -16.68
N GLY A 336 2.32 -0.62 -16.76
CA GLY A 336 2.77 -1.62 -17.74
C GLY A 336 2.57 -1.16 -19.18
N ARG A 337 1.39 -0.60 -19.48
CA ARG A 337 1.06 -0.09 -20.83
C ARG A 337 1.91 1.11 -21.24
N ILE A 338 2.21 2.02 -20.33
CA ILE A 338 3.12 3.15 -20.60
C ILE A 338 4.48 2.62 -21.07
N LEU A 339 5.05 1.65 -20.35
CA LEU A 339 6.33 1.07 -20.73
C LEU A 339 6.26 0.28 -22.05
N ALA A 340 5.15 -0.39 -22.34
CA ALA A 340 4.99 -1.18 -23.55
C ALA A 340 4.65 -0.35 -24.80
N GLU A 341 3.77 0.64 -24.69
CA GLU A 341 3.08 1.27 -25.82
C GLU A 341 3.59 2.68 -26.16
N MET A 342 4.23 3.40 -25.21
CA MET A 342 4.80 4.70 -25.56
C MET A 342 5.96 4.53 -26.53
N ALA A 343 6.01 5.40 -27.54
CA ALA A 343 7.15 5.48 -28.44
C ALA A 343 8.41 5.96 -27.71
N THR A 344 9.56 5.52 -28.18
CA THR A 344 10.86 6.10 -27.85
C THR A 344 11.12 7.37 -28.66
N PHE A 345 12.03 8.23 -28.20
CA PHE A 345 12.49 9.40 -28.96
C PHE A 345 12.94 9.03 -30.38
N ALA A 346 13.65 7.90 -30.52
CA ALA A 346 14.11 7.38 -31.80
C ALA A 346 12.93 6.98 -32.73
N GLU A 347 11.95 6.23 -32.22
CA GLU A 347 10.77 5.82 -32.99
C GLU A 347 9.89 7.00 -33.41
N ALA A 348 9.80 8.03 -32.57
CA ALA A 348 9.02 9.24 -32.85
C ALA A 348 9.78 10.26 -33.71
N GLY A 349 11.08 10.07 -33.97
CA GLY A 349 11.92 11.04 -34.67
C GLY A 349 12.09 12.37 -33.93
N ILE A 350 11.97 12.34 -32.59
CA ILE A 350 12.10 13.53 -31.74
C ILE A 350 13.56 13.64 -31.28
N ALA A 351 14.17 14.80 -31.48
CA ALA A 351 15.54 15.06 -31.00
C ALA A 351 15.63 14.93 -29.48
N VAL A 352 16.63 14.20 -28.99
CA VAL A 352 16.88 14.05 -27.56
C VAL A 352 17.48 15.38 -27.04
N PRO A 353 16.95 15.97 -25.96
CA PRO A 353 17.56 17.15 -25.36
C PRO A 353 19.02 16.85 -24.96
N GLY A 354 19.98 17.53 -25.61
CA GLY A 354 21.42 17.35 -25.38
C GLY A 354 22.17 16.58 -26.46
N GLU A 355 21.49 15.98 -27.43
CA GLU A 355 22.14 15.52 -28.67
C GLU A 355 22.33 16.71 -29.61
N THR A 356 23.58 17.15 -29.79
CA THR A 356 23.92 18.05 -30.91
C THR A 356 23.63 17.31 -32.20
N THR A 357 22.70 17.82 -33.00
CA THR A 357 22.54 17.27 -34.35
C THR A 357 23.82 17.51 -35.17
N PRO A 358 24.10 16.72 -36.23
CA PRO A 358 25.20 17.01 -37.15
C PRO A 358 25.13 18.44 -37.72
N LEU A 359 23.93 19.01 -37.82
CA LEU A 359 23.68 20.39 -38.20
C LEU A 359 24.13 21.39 -37.12
N ASP A 360 23.90 21.11 -35.84
CA ASP A 360 24.40 21.94 -34.73
C ASP A 360 25.93 21.87 -34.61
N ALA A 361 26.52 20.70 -34.86
CA ALA A 361 27.97 20.54 -34.91
C ALA A 361 28.58 21.34 -36.08
N LEU A 362 27.97 21.32 -37.27
CA LEU A 362 28.38 22.12 -38.42
C LEU A 362 28.21 23.63 -38.19
N ALA A 363 27.12 24.05 -37.55
CA ALA A 363 26.88 25.46 -37.20
C ALA A 363 27.88 25.98 -36.16
N THR A 364 28.24 25.16 -35.16
CA THR A 364 29.26 25.49 -34.16
C THR A 364 30.64 25.60 -34.80
N THR A 365 30.96 24.73 -35.76
CA THR A 365 32.21 24.77 -36.52
C THR A 365 32.31 26.02 -37.41
N ALA A 366 31.22 26.37 -38.10
CA ALA A 366 31.14 27.58 -38.93
C ALA A 366 31.27 28.88 -38.11
N THR A 367 30.68 28.91 -36.91
CA THR A 367 30.76 30.06 -36.00
C THR A 367 32.17 30.21 -35.41
N GLY A 368 32.87 29.11 -35.11
CA GLY A 368 34.27 29.11 -34.68
C GLY A 368 35.25 29.58 -35.77
N LEU A 369 35.02 29.19 -37.03
CA LEU A 369 35.78 29.68 -38.18
C LEU A 369 35.57 31.17 -38.43
N ALA A 370 34.34 31.68 -38.33
CA ALA A 370 34.04 33.11 -38.47
C ALA A 370 34.69 33.97 -37.38
N ALA A 371 34.75 33.47 -36.14
CA ALA A 371 35.39 34.16 -35.02
C ALA A 371 36.93 34.22 -35.18
N THR A 372 37.54 33.20 -35.78
CA THR A 372 38.99 33.16 -36.02
C THR A 372 39.40 34.12 -37.14
N VAL A 373 38.58 34.24 -38.20
CA VAL A 373 38.79 35.19 -39.30
C VAL A 373 38.60 36.65 -38.86
N LEU A 374 37.71 36.94 -37.90
CA LEU A 374 37.56 38.28 -37.34
C LEU A 374 38.71 38.68 -36.39
N ALA A 375 39.30 37.72 -35.67
CA ALA A 375 40.41 37.98 -34.75
C ALA A 375 41.72 38.32 -35.47
N GLU A 376 41.99 37.73 -36.64
CA GLU A 376 43.18 38.06 -37.44
C GLU A 376 43.10 39.45 -38.10
N ALA A 377 41.90 39.98 -38.32
CA ALA A 377 41.69 41.27 -38.99
C ALA A 377 41.87 42.52 -38.10
N THR A 378 42.01 42.37 -36.77
CA THR A 378 42.02 43.51 -35.82
C THR A 378 43.38 43.82 -35.19
N SER A 379 44.47 43.18 -35.64
CA SER A 379 45.80 43.28 -34.99
C SER A 379 46.74 44.38 -35.53
N HIS A 380 46.27 45.41 -36.24
CA HIS A 380 47.12 46.52 -36.70
C HIS A 380 46.47 47.91 -36.55
N ALA A 381 46.67 48.56 -35.40
CA ALA A 381 46.75 50.03 -35.28
C ALA A 381 47.44 50.44 -33.95
N PRO A 382 48.27 51.52 -33.92
CA PRO A 382 49.08 51.89 -32.76
C PRO A 382 48.39 52.89 -31.81
N SER A 383 48.89 52.94 -30.57
CA SER A 383 48.40 53.70 -29.41
C SER A 383 48.58 55.23 -29.50
N PRO A 384 47.73 56.04 -28.82
CA PRO A 384 47.98 57.46 -28.56
C PRO A 384 48.23 57.80 -27.06
N GLU A 385 48.95 58.89 -26.83
CA GLU A 385 49.17 59.56 -25.53
C GLU A 385 48.14 60.69 -25.28
N LEU A 386 47.76 60.87 -24.00
CA LEU A 386 47.57 62.11 -23.18
C LEU A 386 46.97 63.38 -23.82
N ASP A 387 46.12 64.22 -23.23
CA ASP A 387 45.80 64.57 -21.83
C ASP A 387 44.56 65.51 -21.80
N THR A 388 44.08 65.80 -20.59
CA THR A 388 43.33 66.97 -20.09
C THR A 388 41.82 66.86 -19.79
N ALA A 389 41.52 67.31 -18.58
CA ALA A 389 40.27 67.29 -17.83
C ALA A 389 39.46 68.60 -17.98
N ILE A 390 38.18 68.58 -17.59
CA ILE A 390 37.46 69.52 -16.67
C ILE A 390 35.92 69.28 -16.72
N PRO A 391 35.14 69.60 -15.65
CA PRO A 391 33.95 68.84 -15.25
C PRO A 391 32.59 69.58 -15.26
N THR A 392 31.52 68.79 -15.02
CA THR A 392 30.19 69.06 -14.40
C THR A 392 29.20 70.10 -15.00
N SER A 393 27.97 69.65 -15.30
CA SER A 393 26.71 70.31 -14.91
C SER A 393 25.47 69.42 -15.15
N GLN A 394 24.49 69.54 -14.26
CA GLN A 394 23.25 68.76 -14.07
C GLN A 394 22.01 69.32 -14.84
N THR A 395 21.18 68.40 -15.40
CA THR A 395 19.68 68.26 -15.46
C THR A 395 18.79 69.46 -15.96
N PRO A 396 17.52 69.34 -16.47
CA PRO A 396 16.53 68.23 -16.32
C PRO A 396 15.52 67.90 -17.47
N ALA A 397 14.77 66.77 -17.27
CA ALA A 397 13.37 66.42 -17.64
C ALA A 397 12.88 66.49 -19.14
N ALA A 398 11.95 65.68 -19.69
CA ALA A 398 10.88 64.83 -19.17
C ALA A 398 10.31 63.82 -20.24
N THR A 399 9.79 62.66 -19.77
CA THR A 399 8.58 61.88 -20.21
C THR A 399 8.39 61.38 -21.68
N ALA A 400 7.90 60.18 -22.03
CA ALA A 400 7.06 59.17 -21.34
C ALA A 400 7.12 57.73 -21.95
N THR A 401 6.98 56.72 -21.07
CA THR A 401 6.28 55.40 -21.12
C THR A 401 6.60 54.28 -22.13
N SER A 402 6.95 53.09 -21.60
CA SER A 402 6.22 51.82 -21.84
C SER A 402 6.43 50.80 -20.69
N HIS A 403 5.44 49.92 -20.48
CA HIS A 403 5.23 49.04 -19.32
C HIS A 403 6.05 47.74 -19.30
N ALA A 404 6.39 47.27 -18.08
CA ALA A 404 6.60 45.85 -17.75
C ALA A 404 6.12 45.58 -16.30
N PRO A 405 5.48 44.41 -16.00
CA PRO A 405 5.03 44.08 -14.65
C PRO A 405 6.06 43.26 -13.84
N THR A 406 6.17 43.60 -12.56
CA THR A 406 6.93 42.94 -11.49
C THR A 406 6.10 41.92 -10.71
N TYR A 407 6.73 40.86 -10.20
CA TYR A 407 6.26 40.08 -9.03
C TYR A 407 7.31 40.12 -7.91
N PRO A 408 6.91 40.31 -6.63
CA PRO A 408 7.82 40.34 -5.48
C PRO A 408 7.90 38.99 -4.74
N GLY A 409 9.05 38.76 -4.10
CA GLY A 409 9.27 37.63 -3.18
C GLY A 409 8.85 37.93 -1.74
N HIS A 410 8.76 36.87 -0.93
CA HIS A 410 8.82 36.97 0.53
C HIS A 410 9.42 35.70 1.16
N THR A 411 10.37 35.96 2.06
CA THR A 411 11.04 35.09 3.03
C THR A 411 10.17 34.79 4.25
N THR A 412 10.36 33.62 4.89
CA THR A 412 10.02 33.41 6.30
C THR A 412 10.95 32.39 6.98
N THR A 413 11.11 32.63 8.28
CA THR A 413 12.12 32.21 9.26
C THR A 413 11.82 30.89 9.99
N HIS A 414 12.88 30.19 10.42
CA HIS A 414 12.89 29.10 11.42
C HIS A 414 12.83 29.62 12.88
N PRO A 415 12.43 28.76 13.83
CA PRO A 415 13.02 28.80 15.16
C PRO A 415 13.57 27.45 15.64
N ASP A 416 14.79 27.49 16.15
CA ASP A 416 15.39 26.55 17.10
C ASP A 416 15.06 27.01 18.53
N THR A 417 14.78 26.09 19.45
CA THR A 417 15.08 26.30 20.88
C THR A 417 15.45 25.02 21.64
N THR A 418 16.43 25.25 22.49
CA THR A 418 17.25 24.38 23.34
C THR A 418 16.51 23.86 24.59
N TYR A 419 16.83 22.64 25.04
CA TYR A 419 16.46 22.10 26.35
C TYR A 419 17.38 22.64 27.46
N GLY A 420 16.80 23.11 28.57
CA GLY A 420 17.50 23.50 29.80
C GLY A 420 16.80 22.94 31.04
N TYR A 421 17.55 22.25 31.89
CA TYR A 421 17.17 21.73 33.21
C TYR A 421 17.06 22.86 34.26
N GLY A 422 16.09 22.78 35.16
CA GLY A 422 16.03 23.64 36.36
C GLY A 422 14.92 23.25 37.35
N HIS A 423 15.32 22.79 38.53
CA HIS A 423 14.46 22.48 39.69
C HIS A 423 13.77 23.71 40.31
N GLY A 424 12.58 23.52 40.89
CA GLY A 424 11.98 24.47 41.83
C GLY A 424 10.64 23.99 42.40
N HIS A 425 10.64 23.56 43.67
CA HIS A 425 9.43 23.29 44.47
C HIS A 425 8.66 24.57 44.79
N THR A 426 7.32 24.50 44.81
CA THR A 426 6.47 24.96 45.93
C THR A 426 5.02 24.49 45.77
N ALA A 427 4.42 24.07 46.89
CA ALA A 427 3.05 23.59 47.00
C ALA A 427 2.06 24.73 47.29
N THR A 428 0.83 24.64 46.79
CA THR A 428 -0.40 25.16 47.42
C THR A 428 -1.65 24.48 46.84
N GLN A 429 -2.67 24.38 47.70
CA GLN A 429 -3.90 23.57 47.71
C GLN A 429 -5.00 23.94 46.68
N PRO A 430 -6.13 23.18 46.61
CA PRO A 430 -7.00 23.06 45.43
C PRO A 430 -8.20 24.02 45.44
N ASP A 431 -8.72 24.33 44.26
CA ASP A 431 -10.04 24.95 44.07
C ASP A 431 -10.82 24.24 42.95
N GLU A 432 -12.13 24.15 43.20
CA GLU A 432 -13.22 23.45 42.50
C GLU A 432 -13.53 23.94 41.06
N PRO A 433 -14.36 23.20 40.29
CA PRO A 433 -14.34 23.22 38.82
C PRO A 433 -15.14 24.40 38.25
N ARG A 434 -14.61 24.97 37.17
CA ARG A 434 -15.36 25.90 36.30
C ARG A 434 -15.83 25.17 35.05
N ASP A 435 -17.15 25.16 34.87
CA ASP A 435 -17.83 24.88 33.62
C ASP A 435 -17.26 25.72 32.47
N ASN A 436 -16.94 25.06 31.36
CA ASN A 436 -16.79 25.71 30.07
C ASN A 436 -17.48 24.84 29.01
N PRO A 437 -18.48 25.36 28.27
CA PRO A 437 -19.18 24.58 27.26
C PRO A 437 -18.31 24.47 26.01
N ALA A 438 -17.80 23.26 25.73
CA ALA A 438 -17.20 22.95 24.46
C ALA A 438 -18.30 22.61 23.45
N ASP A 439 -18.40 23.46 22.43
CA ASP A 439 -19.11 23.22 21.18
C ASP A 439 -18.48 22.01 20.47
N THR A 440 -19.15 20.86 20.54
CA THR A 440 -18.82 19.67 19.74
C THR A 440 -20.04 19.26 18.93
N SER A 441 -20.26 19.94 17.81
CA SER A 441 -21.18 19.48 16.77
C SER A 441 -20.47 18.50 15.83
N TYR A 442 -20.43 17.22 16.21
CA TYR A 442 -20.24 16.14 15.24
C TYR A 442 -21.61 15.72 14.68
N PRO A 443 -21.73 15.42 13.37
CA PRO A 443 -22.99 15.00 12.78
C PRO A 443 -23.44 13.65 13.35
N ALA A 444 -24.75 13.54 13.61
CA ALA A 444 -25.38 12.31 14.06
C ALA A 444 -25.14 11.15 13.07
N PRO A 445 -25.03 9.90 13.56
CA PRO A 445 -24.89 8.74 12.69
C PRO A 445 -26.10 8.63 11.74
N PRO A 446 -25.89 8.12 10.50
CA PRO A 446 -26.98 7.94 9.55
C PRO A 446 -28.02 6.94 10.10
N PRO A 447 -29.32 7.13 9.78
CA PRO A 447 -30.36 6.21 10.19
C PRO A 447 -30.14 4.82 9.58
N ALA A 448 -30.55 3.78 10.29
CA ALA A 448 -30.51 2.40 9.83
C ALA A 448 -31.19 2.24 8.46
N ALA A 449 -30.55 1.47 7.57
CA ALA A 449 -31.07 1.18 6.24
C ALA A 449 -32.47 0.52 6.34
N PRO A 450 -33.43 0.90 5.48
CA PRO A 450 -34.76 0.32 5.51
C PRO A 450 -34.73 -1.15 5.12
N THR A 451 -35.48 -1.98 5.86
CA THR A 451 -35.72 -3.38 5.55
C THR A 451 -36.34 -3.51 4.16
N ILE A 452 -35.61 -4.12 3.22
CA ILE A 452 -36.13 -4.44 1.88
C ILE A 452 -37.03 -5.67 2.02
N THR A 453 -38.35 -5.44 2.02
CA THR A 453 -39.34 -6.51 1.88
C THR A 453 -39.44 -6.87 0.40
N VAL A 454 -38.89 -8.02 0.01
CA VAL A 454 -39.04 -8.58 -1.34
C VAL A 454 -40.46 -9.11 -1.49
N ALA A 455 -41.23 -8.55 -2.42
CA ALA A 455 -42.54 -9.07 -2.80
C ALA A 455 -42.38 -10.41 -3.56
N PRO A 456 -43.31 -11.37 -3.39
CA PRO A 456 -43.22 -12.65 -4.08
C PRO A 456 -43.45 -12.47 -5.59
N PRO A 457 -42.87 -13.35 -6.43
CA PRO A 457 -42.99 -13.24 -7.87
C PRO A 457 -44.44 -13.53 -8.30
N THR A 458 -45.00 -12.64 -9.12
CA THR A 458 -46.21 -12.91 -9.91
C THR A 458 -45.85 -13.78 -11.11
N ASP A 459 -46.55 -14.89 -11.25
CA ASP A 459 -46.51 -15.78 -12.42
C ASP A 459 -46.77 -15.01 -13.72
N LEU A 460 -45.84 -15.10 -14.68
CA LEU A 460 -46.08 -15.11 -16.13
C LEU A 460 -44.89 -15.70 -16.87
#